data_AF-A0A2E8E7A4-F1
#
_entry.id   AF-A0A2E8E7A4-F1
#
_cell.length_a   1.000
_cell.length_b   1.000
_cell.length_c   1.000
_cell.angle_alpha   90.00
_cell.angle_beta   90.00
_cell.angle_gamma   90.00
#
_symmetry.space_group_name_H-M   'P 1'
#
loop_
_entity.id
_entity.type
_entity.pdbx_description
1 polymer ?
#
loop_
_entity_poly.entity_id
_entity_poly.type
_entity_poly.pdbx_seq_one_letter_code
_entity_poly.pdbx_strand_id
1 'polypeptide(L)'
;AARFFRKLLKSQGCVPHRLITDKLRSYPAACHSAMPSVIHCTDRYANNRAEESYQPTRQRERQMRRLKSTAQLRRFAAVHGVVQNLFRVGRHLLRSVHHRLLRTRAFVEWETVTYAC
;
A
#
# COMPACT_ATOMS: atom_id res chain seq x y z
N ALA A 1 -13.10 -0.67 12.82
CA ALA A 1 -12.71 -0.31 11.45
C ALA A 1 -12.93 1.19 11.08
N ALA A 2 -13.95 1.90 11.60
CA ALA A 2 -14.24 3.28 11.16
C ALA A 2 -13.07 4.29 11.27
N ARG A 3 -12.29 4.23 12.36
CA ARG A 3 -11.08 5.07 12.53
C ARG A 3 -10.05 4.86 11.42
N PHE A 4 -9.90 3.62 10.94
CA PHE A 4 -8.98 3.30 9.85
C PHE A 4 -9.42 3.98 8.56
N PHE A 5 -10.70 3.85 8.18
CA PHE A 5 -11.23 4.50 6.98
C PHE A 5 -11.13 6.03 7.04
N ARG A 6 -11.45 6.65 8.19
CA ARG A 6 -11.27 8.09 8.37
C ARG A 6 -9.82 8.53 8.19
N LYS A 7 -8.86 7.78 8.72
CA LYS A 7 -7.43 8.05 8.53
C LYS A 7 -7.01 7.87 7.07
N LEU A 8 -7.50 6.82 6.42
CA LEU A 8 -7.24 6.51 5.02
C LEU A 8 -7.73 7.64 4.11
N LEU A 9 -8.99 8.07 4.26
CA LEU A 9 -9.56 9.18 3.48
C LEU A 9 -8.78 10.48 3.65
N LYS A 10 -8.39 10.81 4.89
CA LYS A 10 -7.54 11.98 5.17
C LYS A 10 -6.19 11.90 4.45
N SER A 11 -5.58 10.71 4.40
CA SER A 11 -4.28 10.52 3.74
C SER A 11 -4.35 10.52 2.21
N GLN A 12 -5.44 10.00 1.63
CA GLN A 12 -5.62 9.94 0.18
C GLN A 12 -6.15 11.25 -0.40
N GLY A 13 -6.82 12.07 0.41
CA GLY A 13 -7.37 13.37 0.00
C GLY A 13 -8.59 13.27 -0.92
N CYS A 14 -9.05 12.07 -1.25
CA CYS A 14 -10.20 11.84 -2.12
C CYS A 14 -11.12 10.73 -1.57
N VAL A 15 -12.41 10.83 -1.90
CA VAL A 15 -13.39 9.78 -1.61
C VAL A 15 -13.38 8.80 -2.78
N PRO A 16 -13.19 7.49 -2.54
CA PRO A 16 -13.18 6.50 -3.61
C PRO A 16 -14.58 6.30 -4.18
N HIS A 17 -14.68 6.02 -5.48
CA HIS A 17 -15.96 5.67 -6.11
C HIS A 17 -16.52 4.31 -5.62
N ARG A 18 -15.63 3.35 -5.34
CA ARG A 18 -15.97 2.01 -4.86
C ARG A 18 -14.96 1.57 -3.82
N LEU A 19 -15.44 0.99 -2.72
CA LEU A 19 -14.62 0.33 -1.72
C LEU A 19 -14.71 -1.19 -1.89
N ILE A 20 -13.57 -1.86 -1.97
CA ILE A 20 -13.50 -3.32 -2.05
C ILE A 20 -12.78 -3.83 -0.81
N THR A 21 -13.43 -4.72 -0.05
CA THR A 21 -12.82 -5.38 1.13
C THR A 21 -13.19 -6.86 1.16
N ASP A 22 -12.62 -7.58 2.12
CA ASP A 22 -13.13 -8.90 2.48
C ASP A 22 -14.55 -8.82 3.10
N LYS A 23 -15.10 -9.98 3.45
CA LYS A 23 -16.46 -10.14 4.00
C LYS A 23 -16.52 -10.01 5.53
N LEU A 24 -15.53 -9.43 6.20
CA LEU A 24 -15.57 -9.24 7.65
C LEU A 24 -16.71 -8.30 8.04
N ARG A 25 -17.54 -8.73 9.01
CA ARG A 25 -18.72 -7.97 9.50
C ARG A 25 -18.40 -6.56 10.00
N SER A 26 -17.15 -6.30 10.38
CA SER A 26 -16.72 -4.98 10.85
C SER A 26 -16.62 -3.92 9.74
N TYR A 27 -16.49 -4.33 8.46
CA TYR A 27 -16.30 -3.40 7.35
C TYR A 27 -17.57 -2.71 6.90
N PRO A 28 -18.71 -3.38 6.67
CA PRO A 28 -19.95 -2.72 6.24
C PRO A 28 -20.37 -1.61 7.20
N ALA A 29 -20.40 -1.89 8.51
CA ALA A 29 -20.76 -0.90 9.53
C ALA A 29 -19.79 0.30 9.55
N ALA A 30 -18.50 0.03 9.37
CA ALA A 30 -17.49 1.08 9.34
C ALA A 30 -17.49 1.89 8.04
N CYS A 31 -17.82 1.27 6.91
CA CYS A 31 -17.99 1.92 5.61
C CYS A 31 -19.19 2.87 5.66
N HIS A 32 -20.33 2.39 6.16
CA HIS A 32 -21.53 3.21 6.33
C HIS A 32 -21.29 4.41 7.25
N SER A 33 -20.53 4.23 8.34
CA SER A 33 -20.20 5.32 9.26
C SER A 33 -19.17 6.33 8.69
N ALA A 34 -18.20 5.88 7.88
CA ALA A 34 -17.09 6.74 7.44
C ALA A 34 -17.28 7.33 6.03
N MET A 35 -18.03 6.65 5.16
CA MET A 35 -18.22 7.00 3.76
C MET A 35 -19.54 6.42 3.22
N PRO A 36 -20.70 6.93 3.68
CA PRO A 36 -22.01 6.36 3.37
C PRO A 36 -22.36 6.39 1.88
N SER A 37 -21.78 7.33 1.12
CA SER A 37 -22.00 7.47 -0.33
C SER A 37 -21.19 6.50 -1.20
N VAL A 38 -20.29 5.71 -0.61
CA VAL A 38 -19.37 4.83 -1.36
C VAL A 38 -19.98 3.44 -1.51
N ILE A 39 -19.99 2.94 -2.74
CA ILE A 39 -20.44 1.58 -3.05
C ILE A 39 -19.45 0.58 -2.45
N HIS A 40 -19.92 -0.26 -1.53
CA HIS A 40 -19.13 -1.33 -0.93
C HIS A 40 -19.32 -2.63 -1.69
N CYS A 41 -18.22 -3.23 -2.16
CA CYS A 41 -18.19 -4.46 -2.95
C CYS A 41 -17.38 -5.53 -2.22
N THR A 42 -17.92 -6.75 -2.19
CA THR A 42 -17.27 -7.94 -1.58
C THR A 42 -17.33 -9.14 -2.51
N ASP A 43 -17.41 -8.87 -3.82
CA ASP A 43 -17.52 -9.90 -4.85
C ASP A 43 -16.32 -10.84 -4.79
N ARG A 44 -16.55 -12.08 -5.21
CA ARG A 44 -15.50 -13.11 -5.21
C ARG A 44 -14.30 -12.59 -6.01
N TYR A 45 -13.11 -12.67 -5.41
CA TYR A 45 -11.84 -12.22 -5.98
C TYR A 45 -11.67 -10.70 -6.18
N ALA A 46 -12.65 -9.87 -5.83
CA ALA A 46 -12.55 -8.43 -6.01
C ALA A 46 -11.40 -7.83 -5.18
N ASN A 47 -11.10 -8.42 -4.02
CA ASN A 47 -10.03 -7.97 -3.12
C ASN A 47 -8.65 -8.55 -3.48
N ASN A 48 -8.52 -9.38 -4.53
CA ASN A 48 -7.24 -10.04 -4.90
C ASN A 48 -6.10 -9.04 -5.07
N ARG A 49 -6.35 -7.89 -5.70
CA ARG A 49 -5.32 -6.85 -5.87
C ARG A 49 -4.78 -6.35 -4.52
N ALA A 50 -5.65 -6.16 -3.54
CA ALA A 50 -5.24 -5.77 -2.20
C ALA A 50 -4.49 -6.93 -1.52
N GLU A 51 -4.94 -8.17 -1.67
CA GLU A 51 -4.27 -9.36 -1.14
C GLU A 51 -2.86 -9.56 -1.71
N GLU A 52 -2.71 -9.44 -3.03
CA GLU A 52 -1.44 -9.54 -3.75
C GLU A 52 -0.47 -8.43 -3.34
N SER A 53 -0.97 -7.22 -3.08
CA SER A 53 -0.14 -6.10 -2.62
C SER A 53 0.56 -6.38 -1.28
N TYR A 54 0.10 -7.35 -0.49
CA TYR A 54 0.79 -7.77 0.73
C TYR A 54 1.96 -8.72 0.49
N GLN A 55 2.03 -9.41 -0.66
CA GLN A 55 3.08 -10.40 -0.89
C GLN A 55 4.50 -9.81 -0.79
N PRO A 56 4.82 -8.64 -1.38
CA PRO A 56 6.14 -8.04 -1.26
C PRO A 56 6.49 -7.68 0.19
N THR A 57 5.49 -7.17 0.93
CA THR A 57 5.62 -6.84 2.35
C THR A 57 5.92 -8.09 3.18
N ARG A 58 5.17 -9.18 2.98
CA ARG A 58 5.42 -10.47 3.67
C ARG A 58 6.76 -11.10 3.27
N GLN A 59 7.14 -11.00 2.00
CA GLN A 59 8.43 -11.51 1.54
C GLN A 59 9.57 -10.80 2.25
N ARG A 60 9.49 -9.46 2.37
CA ARG A 60 10.51 -8.68 3.07
C ARG A 60 10.52 -8.98 4.57
N GLU A 61 9.36 -9.09 5.19
CA GLU A 61 9.22 -9.49 6.60
C GLU A 61 9.89 -10.84 6.88
N ARG A 62 9.70 -11.83 5.98
CA ARG A 62 10.33 -13.16 6.08
C ARG A 62 11.85 -13.08 5.94
N GLN A 63 12.36 -12.31 4.99
CA GLN A 63 13.80 -12.06 4.84
C GLN A 63 14.42 -11.43 6.10
N MET A 64 13.66 -10.58 6.79
CA MET A 64 14.07 -9.94 8.05
C MET A 64 13.91 -10.85 9.29
N ARG A 65 13.64 -12.16 9.11
CA ARG A 65 13.40 -13.14 10.19
C ARG A 65 12.23 -12.77 11.12
N ARG A 66 11.18 -12.18 10.54
CA ARG A 66 9.98 -11.66 11.20
C ARG A 66 10.24 -10.46 12.10
N LEU A 67 9.27 -9.56 12.15
CA LEU A 67 9.31 -8.39 13.02
C LEU A 67 9.07 -8.84 14.47
N LYS A 68 9.87 -8.34 15.41
CA LYS A 68 9.88 -8.75 16.82
C LYS A 68 9.04 -7.85 17.72
N SER A 69 8.62 -6.68 17.23
CA SER A 69 7.80 -5.75 17.99
C SER A 69 6.85 -4.92 17.11
N THR A 70 5.79 -4.40 17.74
CA THR A 70 4.83 -3.49 17.10
C THR A 70 5.50 -2.18 16.67
N ALA A 71 6.49 -1.69 17.44
CA ALA A 71 7.27 -0.51 17.08
C ALA A 71 8.14 -0.75 15.83
N GLN A 72 8.74 -1.94 15.71
CA GLN A 72 9.49 -2.32 14.51
C GLN A 72 8.56 -2.43 13.29
N LEU A 73 7.39 -3.05 13.44
CA LEU A 73 6.38 -3.13 12.39
C LEU A 73 5.91 -1.75 11.93
N ARG A 74 5.65 -0.83 12.86
CA ARG A 74 5.24 0.55 12.53
C ARG A 74 6.32 1.28 11.72
N ARG A 75 7.58 1.23 12.16
CA ARG A 75 8.71 1.84 11.42
C ARG A 75 8.88 1.22 10.03
N PHE A 76 8.82 -0.11 9.96
CA PHE A 76 8.87 -0.83 8.69
C PHE A 76 7.74 -0.43 7.76
N ALA A 77 6.48 -0.49 8.20
CA ALA A 77 5.32 -0.17 7.39
C ALA A 77 5.30 1.29 6.92
N ALA A 78 5.81 2.24 7.73
CA ALA A 78 5.87 3.66 7.38
C ALA A 78 6.77 3.93 6.16
N VAL A 79 7.89 3.21 6.05
CA VAL A 79 8.89 3.43 4.98
C VAL A 79 8.70 2.45 3.82
N HIS A 80 8.29 1.21 4.10
CA HIS A 80 8.28 0.14 3.11
C HIS A 80 7.41 0.44 1.89
N GLY A 81 6.23 1.05 2.08
CA GLY A 81 5.34 1.42 0.97
C GLY A 81 5.96 2.47 0.04
N VAL A 82 6.63 3.47 0.60
CA VAL A 82 7.30 4.53 -0.17
C VAL A 82 8.44 3.95 -1.00
N VAL A 83 9.28 3.11 -0.38
CA VAL A 83 10.40 2.43 -1.05
C VAL A 83 9.91 1.48 -2.14
N GLN A 84 8.86 0.71 -1.87
CA GLN A 84 8.22 -0.16 -2.87
C GLN A 84 7.74 0.65 -4.06
N ASN A 85 7.03 1.76 -3.84
CA ASN A 85 6.49 2.59 -4.92
C ASN A 85 7.60 3.22 -5.77
N LEU A 86 8.71 3.64 -5.14
CA LEU A 86 9.86 4.22 -5.85
C LEU A 86 10.54 3.21 -6.79
N PHE A 87 10.68 1.95 -6.35
CA PHE A 87 11.47 0.96 -7.08
C PHE A 87 10.65 -0.05 -7.90
N ARG A 88 9.42 -0.37 -7.49
CA ARG A 88 8.53 -1.31 -8.19
C ARG A 88 7.67 -0.60 -9.22
N VAL A 89 8.33 -0.05 -10.23
CA VAL A 89 7.65 0.42 -11.43
C VAL A 89 7.29 -0.81 -12.27
N GLY A 90 6.02 -0.93 -12.67
CA GLY A 90 5.51 -2.09 -13.43
C GLY A 90 6.26 -2.29 -14.76
N ARG A 91 7.31 -3.12 -14.77
CA ARG A 91 8.15 -3.37 -15.95
C ARG A 91 7.34 -3.77 -17.18
N HIS A 92 6.29 -4.57 -16.99
CA HIS A 92 5.45 -5.06 -18.09
C HIS A 92 4.56 -3.97 -18.72
N LEU A 93 4.42 -2.82 -18.05
CA LEU A 93 3.66 -1.67 -18.56
C LEU A 93 4.53 -0.64 -19.29
N LEU A 94 5.85 -0.83 -19.32
CA LEU A 94 6.80 0.16 -19.81
C LEU A 94 7.74 -0.39 -20.88
N ARG A 95 8.07 0.47 -21.85
CA ARG A 95 9.22 0.23 -22.74
C ARG A 95 10.50 0.15 -21.91
N SER A 96 11.45 -0.66 -22.38
CA SER A 96 12.73 -0.90 -21.70
C SER A 96 13.49 0.40 -21.37
N VAL A 97 13.48 1.38 -22.30
CA VAL A 97 14.12 2.70 -22.13
C VAL A 97 13.50 3.48 -20.97
N HIS A 98 12.17 3.56 -20.90
CA HIS A 98 11.47 4.26 -19.81
C HIS A 98 11.68 3.58 -18.47
N HIS A 99 11.67 2.24 -18.44
CA HIS A 99 11.95 1.48 -17.22
C HIS A 99 13.38 1.75 -16.71
N ARG A 100 14.39 1.79 -17.59
CA ARG A 100 15.77 2.15 -17.22
C ARG A 100 15.84 3.55 -16.65
N LEU A 101 15.23 4.53 -17.32
CA LEU A 101 15.20 5.93 -16.85
C LEU A 101 14.61 6.06 -15.44
N LEU A 102 13.45 5.44 -15.20
CA LEU A 102 12.79 5.50 -13.89
C LEU A 102 13.62 4.79 -12.81
N ARG A 103 14.29 3.68 -13.15
CA ARG A 103 15.22 2.99 -12.24
C ARG A 103 16.42 3.85 -11.89
N THR A 104 17.04 4.51 -12.86
CA THR A 104 18.17 5.43 -12.62
C THR A 104 17.74 6.58 -11.71
N ARG A 105 16.61 7.22 -11.99
CA ARG A 105 16.06 8.28 -11.13
C ARG A 105 15.80 7.79 -9.71
N ALA A 106 15.17 6.62 -9.57
CA ALA A 106 14.91 6.03 -8.26
C ALA A 106 16.18 5.81 -7.42
N PHE A 107 17.31 5.45 -8.04
CA PHE A 107 18.58 5.34 -7.33
C PHE A 107 19.19 6.68 -6.94
N VAL A 108 19.11 7.70 -7.81
CA VAL A 108 19.57 9.06 -7.48
C VAL A 108 18.81 9.63 -6.27
N GLU A 109 17.48 9.45 -6.26
CA GLU A 109 16.64 9.85 -5.13
C GLU A 109 17.01 9.09 -3.86
N TRP A 110 17.24 7.78 -3.97
CA TRP A 110 17.64 6.95 -2.86
C TRP A 110 18.99 7.37 -2.26
N GLU A 111 19.99 7.61 -3.10
CA GLU A 111 21.28 8.15 -2.67
C GLU A 111 21.09 9.48 -1.94
N THR A 112 20.36 10.43 -2.54
CA THR A 112 20.11 11.74 -1.93
C THR A 112 19.49 11.62 -0.52
N VAL A 113 18.48 10.77 -0.35
CA VAL A 113 17.78 10.60 0.94
C VAL A 113 18.64 9.85 1.97
N THR A 114 19.47 8.91 1.53
CA THR A 114 20.31 8.10 2.43
C THR A 114 21.64 8.77 2.80
N TYR A 115 22.22 9.60 1.93
CA TYR A 115 23.41 10.40 2.21
C TYR A 115 23.12 11.65 3.05
N ALA A 116 21.88 12.13 3.08
CA ALA A 116 21.46 13.25 3.93
C ALA A 116 21.25 12.87 5.41
N CYS A 117 21.68 11.68 5.83
CA CYS A 117 21.66 11.15 7.19
C CYS A 117 23.07 10.75 7.61
#